data_AF-A5G6L5-F1
#
_entry.id   AF-A5G6L5-F1
#
_cell.length_a   1.000
_cell.length_b   1.000
_cell.length_c   1.000
_cell.angle_alpha   90.00
_cell.angle_beta   90.00
_cell.angle_gamma   90.00
#
_symmetry.space_group_name_H-M   'P 1'
#
loop_
_entity.id
_entity.type
_entity.pdbx_description
1 polymer ?
#
loop_
_entity_poly.entity_id
_entity_poly.type
_entity_poly.pdbx_seq_one_letter_code
_entity_poly.pdbx_strand_id
1 'polypeptide(L)'
;MLEFDIWLTPTLGEIRDTERFNKEMESAVRIFEVLGRTTDKFSLKKRPDISKIAEAVEVEIANSDKKSAKKFLTSISDLIYLVSGKSDNNCKCQLPIYIRQKNILNSMPVVSKGCLNYLDWPRVIKAEQFMTIVANLEKYTDIQTELLREFFEFTLSDDAYLSQLWAIGNCYYSLKPYNKEKSLLSPLVIFKIRGSVTASGGHNPEQLLRTMMTDWGMKQGVDFNNDDVVINTAAARKKADSSDRTKVRKYDFILPYNTVGWQPKLFVQCQFYAGDSGSVSHKNVDQTSSARRFTVNHLFVEYVDGAGYFASLNGDLKTLLQMKNTHSFFQIKSAPIRLRRELQRIGFLTDLELEHALLKFDGDKTQAVKALAEYGYTISEIERVFTSAVDDGNILKTEKHKFSLSETRMEMSRRYLILDTVAVNGKTVSTQKSSGYVLVPGFGPFYGLKLKDIPNLVAQYAPSLKPAIGNTTRFLDDIEWLSKQGYIMMS
;
A
#
# COMPACT_ATOMS: atom_id res chain seq x y z
N MET A 1 -13.34 19.80 -2.34
CA MET A 1 -11.96 20.12 -2.73
C MET A 1 -11.19 20.65 -1.54
N LEU A 2 -11.55 21.81 -0.98
CA LEU A 2 -10.85 22.39 0.20
C LEU A 2 -10.69 21.46 1.41
N GLU A 3 -11.66 20.58 1.68
CA GLU A 3 -11.51 19.54 2.69
C GLU A 3 -10.31 18.61 2.41
N PHE A 4 -10.24 18.09 1.19
CA PHE A 4 -9.21 17.14 0.77
C PHE A 4 -7.82 17.76 0.75
N ASP A 5 -7.74 19.08 0.58
CA ASP A 5 -6.51 19.84 0.61
C ASP A 5 -5.89 19.83 2.03
N ILE A 6 -6.73 19.90 3.06
CA ILE A 6 -6.33 19.91 4.48
C ILE A 6 -6.14 18.49 5.02
N TRP A 7 -6.97 17.55 4.58
CA TRP A 7 -6.94 16.16 5.03
C TRP A 7 -6.07 15.26 4.15
N LEU A 8 -5.33 15.83 3.21
CA LEU A 8 -4.40 15.09 2.36
C LEU A 8 -3.44 14.26 3.21
N THR A 9 -3.15 13.04 2.77
CA THR A 9 -2.03 12.26 3.29
C THR A 9 -0.77 12.72 2.54
N PRO A 10 0.10 13.55 3.15
CA PRO A 10 1.14 14.27 2.41
C PRO A 10 2.17 13.33 1.77
N THR A 11 2.45 12.22 2.48
CA THR A 11 3.29 11.11 2.05
C THR A 11 2.75 9.84 2.70
N LEU A 12 2.80 8.69 2.01
CA LEU A 12 2.47 7.38 2.59
C LEU A 12 3.60 6.86 3.52
N GLY A 13 4.25 7.76 4.27
CA GLY A 13 5.43 7.54 5.10
C GLY A 13 6.69 8.26 4.58
N GLU A 14 7.58 8.66 5.49
CA GLU A 14 8.95 9.03 5.12
C GLU A 14 9.68 7.76 4.66
N ILE A 15 10.04 7.69 3.37
CA ILE A 15 10.72 6.52 2.79
C ILE A 15 11.93 6.10 3.65
N ARG A 16 12.62 7.08 4.24
CA ARG A 16 13.82 6.89 5.06
C ARG A 16 13.59 6.07 6.33
N ASP A 17 12.38 6.09 6.88
CA ASP A 17 12.06 5.39 8.13
C ASP A 17 11.55 3.97 7.89
N THR A 18 11.46 3.54 6.63
CA THR A 18 10.97 2.20 6.29
C THR A 18 12.06 1.15 6.44
N GLU A 19 11.69 -0.05 6.93
CA GLU A 19 12.59 -1.21 6.96
C GLU A 19 13.15 -1.52 5.55
N ARG A 20 12.34 -1.26 4.52
CA ARG A 20 12.73 -1.36 3.12
C ARG A 20 13.90 -0.43 2.78
N PHE A 21 13.85 0.83 3.20
CA PHE A 21 14.96 1.76 2.99
C PHE A 21 16.24 1.31 3.66
N ASN A 22 16.16 0.85 4.91
CA ASN A 22 17.32 0.33 5.62
C ASN A 22 17.94 -0.88 4.89
N LYS A 23 17.10 -1.83 4.44
CA LYS A 23 17.55 -2.99 3.66
C LYS A 23 18.23 -2.61 2.34
N GLU A 24 17.65 -1.66 1.59
CA GLU A 24 18.24 -1.19 0.33
C GLU A 24 19.53 -0.39 0.55
N MET A 25 19.59 0.42 1.61
CA MET A 25 20.78 1.16 2.01
C MET A 25 21.93 0.23 2.37
N GLU A 26 21.69 -0.79 3.20
CA GLU A 26 22.69 -1.81 3.54
C GLU A 26 23.18 -2.56 2.30
N SER A 27 22.25 -2.86 1.37
CA SER A 27 22.63 -3.50 0.11
C SER A 27 23.54 -2.61 -0.74
N ALA A 28 23.25 -1.32 -0.86
CA ALA A 28 24.08 -0.38 -1.61
C ALA A 28 25.48 -0.24 -0.98
N VAL A 29 25.55 -0.11 0.35
CA VAL A 29 26.79 -0.09 1.12
C VAL A 29 27.62 -1.35 0.84
N ARG A 30 27.01 -2.54 0.95
CA ARG A 30 27.69 -3.82 0.69
C ARG A 30 28.29 -3.86 -0.72
N ILE A 31 27.57 -3.38 -1.73
CA ILE A 31 28.07 -3.37 -3.11
C ILE A 31 29.30 -2.46 -3.26
N PHE A 32 29.26 -1.23 -2.73
CA PHE A 32 30.42 -0.35 -2.80
C PHE A 32 31.63 -0.91 -2.04
N GLU A 33 31.42 -1.60 -0.92
CA GLU A 33 32.50 -2.31 -0.22
C GLU A 33 33.11 -3.42 -1.07
N VAL A 34 32.30 -4.18 -1.81
CA VAL A 34 32.78 -5.25 -2.70
C VAL A 34 33.57 -4.65 -3.87
N LEU A 35 33.01 -3.65 -4.56
CA LEU A 35 33.68 -3.02 -5.70
C LEU A 35 34.97 -2.30 -5.28
N GLY A 36 35.01 -1.71 -4.08
CA GLY A 36 36.18 -1.01 -3.58
C GLY A 36 37.39 -1.92 -3.33
N ARG A 37 37.18 -3.23 -3.12
CA ARG A 37 38.29 -4.20 -2.93
C ARG A 37 39.18 -4.31 -4.18
N THR A 38 38.61 -4.22 -5.37
CA THR A 38 39.33 -4.44 -6.63
C THR A 38 39.59 -3.16 -7.43
N THR A 39 38.95 -2.06 -7.05
CA THR A 39 39.11 -0.73 -7.68
C THR A 39 40.04 0.20 -6.89
N ASP A 40 40.81 -0.32 -5.93
CA ASP A 40 41.61 0.46 -4.99
C ASP A 40 40.77 1.58 -4.33
N LYS A 41 39.58 1.22 -3.84
CA LYS A 41 38.61 2.17 -3.26
C LYS A 41 38.28 3.36 -4.16
N PHE A 42 38.34 3.15 -5.48
CA PHE A 42 38.15 4.20 -6.50
C PHE A 42 39.12 5.39 -6.34
N SER A 43 40.30 5.19 -5.75
CA SER A 43 41.28 6.25 -5.45
C SER A 43 41.89 6.86 -6.72
N LEU A 44 42.10 6.02 -7.74
CA LEU A 44 42.73 6.41 -9.01
C LEU A 44 41.67 6.95 -9.95
N LYS A 45 41.92 8.10 -10.59
CA LYS A 45 41.09 8.68 -11.67
C LYS A 45 41.11 7.85 -12.96
N LYS A 46 41.49 6.57 -12.87
CA LYS A 46 41.53 5.63 -14.00
C LYS A 46 40.17 4.97 -14.13
N ARG A 47 39.81 4.64 -15.38
CA ARG A 47 38.63 3.85 -15.70
C ARG A 47 38.60 2.58 -14.85
N PRO A 48 37.50 2.29 -14.11
CA PRO A 48 37.35 1.02 -13.40
C PRO A 48 37.48 -0.14 -14.39
N ASP A 49 38.28 -1.13 -14.03
CA ASP A 49 38.48 -2.33 -14.83
C ASP A 49 37.28 -3.26 -14.66
N ILE A 50 36.53 -3.46 -15.74
CA ILE A 50 35.29 -4.25 -15.73
C ILE A 50 35.57 -5.71 -15.38
N SER A 51 36.71 -6.26 -15.78
CA SER A 51 37.09 -7.64 -15.45
C SER A 51 37.28 -7.78 -13.95
N LYS A 52 37.98 -6.83 -13.33
CA LYS A 52 38.16 -6.80 -11.86
C LYS A 52 36.87 -6.57 -11.09
N ILE A 53 35.91 -5.85 -11.67
CA ILE A 53 34.56 -5.70 -11.10
C ILE A 53 33.83 -7.05 -11.13
N ALA A 54 33.87 -7.76 -12.26
CA ALA A 54 33.24 -9.07 -12.40
C ALA A 54 33.83 -10.09 -11.42
N GLU A 55 35.16 -10.14 -11.30
CA GLU A 55 35.87 -11.00 -10.34
C GLU A 55 35.49 -10.68 -8.89
N ALA A 56 35.40 -9.40 -8.51
CA ALA A 56 35.00 -9.02 -7.14
C ALA A 56 33.59 -9.53 -6.78
N VAL A 57 32.68 -9.47 -7.76
CA VAL A 57 31.31 -9.90 -7.60
C VAL A 57 31.22 -11.41 -7.54
N GLU A 58 31.98 -12.13 -8.37
CA GLU A 58 32.10 -13.58 -8.31
C GLU A 58 32.59 -14.07 -6.94
N VAL A 59 33.67 -13.48 -6.42
CA VAL A 59 34.20 -13.81 -5.08
C VAL A 59 33.15 -13.59 -3.98
N GLU A 60 32.37 -12.50 -4.07
CA GLU A 60 31.33 -12.21 -3.08
C GLU A 60 30.17 -13.24 -3.12
N ILE A 61 29.76 -13.68 -4.31
CA ILE A 61 28.69 -14.66 -4.45
C ILE A 61 29.15 -16.08 -4.13
N ALA A 62 30.40 -16.43 -4.40
CA ALA A 62 30.99 -17.72 -4.02
C ALA A 62 31.02 -17.94 -2.50
N ASN A 63 31.19 -16.86 -1.74
CA ASN A 63 31.17 -16.86 -0.27
C ASN A 63 29.75 -16.77 0.33
N SER A 64 28.71 -16.72 -0.49
CA SER A 64 27.32 -16.56 -0.05
C SER A 64 26.50 -17.82 -0.32
N ASP A 65 25.47 -18.08 0.49
CA ASP A 65 24.48 -19.08 0.11
C ASP A 65 23.70 -18.64 -1.14
N LYS A 66 23.11 -19.59 -1.86
CA LYS A 66 22.44 -19.36 -3.14
C LYS A 66 21.33 -18.29 -3.10
N LYS A 67 20.60 -18.16 -1.99
CA LYS A 67 19.54 -17.15 -1.84
C LYS A 67 20.17 -15.77 -1.67
N SER A 68 21.21 -15.67 -0.86
CA SER A 68 21.98 -14.44 -0.65
C SER A 68 22.73 -13.99 -1.92
N ALA A 69 23.32 -14.92 -2.68
CA ALA A 69 23.97 -14.64 -3.96
C ALA A 69 22.99 -14.03 -4.97
N LYS A 70 21.80 -14.63 -5.15
CA LYS A 70 20.75 -14.08 -6.02
C LYS A 70 20.33 -12.68 -5.60
N LYS A 71 20.10 -12.48 -4.31
CA LYS A 71 19.71 -11.16 -3.78
C LYS A 71 20.79 -10.11 -4.05
N PHE A 72 22.06 -10.45 -3.80
CA PHE A 72 23.19 -9.57 -4.07
C PHE A 72 23.31 -9.22 -5.56
N LEU A 73 23.19 -10.22 -6.45
CA LEU A 73 23.24 -10.04 -7.91
C LEU A 73 22.09 -9.17 -8.44
N THR A 74 20.88 -9.33 -7.91
CA THR A 74 19.78 -8.42 -8.25
C THR A 74 20.08 -7.01 -7.77
N SER A 75 20.53 -6.83 -6.53
CA SER A 75 20.85 -5.51 -5.99
C SER A 75 21.98 -4.79 -6.74
N ILE A 76 23.01 -5.51 -7.19
CA ILE A 76 24.08 -4.89 -7.98
C ILE A 76 23.59 -4.50 -9.37
N SER A 77 22.73 -5.31 -10.01
CA SER A 77 22.11 -4.94 -11.28
C SER A 77 21.31 -3.63 -11.16
N ASP A 78 20.55 -3.47 -10.07
CA ASP A 78 19.78 -2.26 -9.79
C ASP A 78 20.68 -1.04 -9.56
N LEU A 79 21.78 -1.21 -8.79
CA LEU A 79 22.72 -0.12 -8.55
C LEU A 79 23.39 0.31 -9.85
N ILE A 80 23.83 -0.62 -10.70
CA ILE A 80 24.45 -0.31 -11.98
C ILE A 80 23.48 0.39 -12.93
N TYR A 81 22.20 -0.02 -12.95
CA TYR A 81 21.17 0.71 -13.69
C TYR A 81 20.99 2.13 -13.18
N LEU A 82 20.98 2.32 -11.87
CA LEU A 82 20.88 3.66 -11.28
C LEU A 82 22.08 4.54 -11.63
N VAL A 83 23.29 3.97 -11.59
CA VAL A 83 24.53 4.68 -11.95
C VAL A 83 24.56 5.04 -13.43
N SER A 84 24.18 4.11 -14.31
CA SER A 84 24.20 4.32 -15.78
C SER A 84 22.97 5.05 -16.33
N GLY A 85 21.94 5.26 -15.52
CA GLY A 85 20.63 5.75 -15.97
C GLY A 85 19.87 4.78 -16.88
N LYS A 86 20.33 3.52 -17.01
CA LYS A 86 19.63 2.47 -17.75
C LYS A 86 18.48 1.88 -16.92
N SER A 87 17.62 1.10 -17.55
CA SER A 87 16.54 0.37 -16.87
C SER A 87 16.42 -1.05 -17.41
N ASP A 88 15.82 -1.96 -16.63
CA ASP A 88 15.53 -3.31 -17.09
C ASP A 88 14.69 -3.31 -18.39
N ASN A 89 13.76 -2.37 -18.53
CA ASN A 89 12.95 -2.25 -19.74
C ASN A 89 13.78 -1.90 -20.98
N ASN A 90 14.83 -1.09 -20.83
CA ASN A 90 15.75 -0.75 -21.91
C ASN A 90 16.67 -1.94 -22.24
N CYS A 91 17.12 -2.66 -21.21
CA CYS A 91 18.17 -3.68 -21.32
C CYS A 91 17.66 -5.07 -21.69
N LYS A 92 16.45 -5.47 -21.26
CA LYS A 92 15.97 -6.86 -21.32
C LYS A 92 15.89 -7.46 -22.72
N CYS A 93 15.70 -6.63 -23.75
CA CYS A 93 15.69 -7.07 -25.14
C CYS A 93 17.08 -6.96 -25.79
N GLN A 94 17.90 -6.02 -25.32
CA GLN A 94 19.19 -5.69 -25.92
C GLN A 94 20.33 -6.59 -25.41
N LEU A 95 20.32 -6.98 -24.13
CA LEU A 95 21.36 -7.83 -23.55
C LEU A 95 21.51 -9.18 -24.28
N PRO A 96 20.43 -9.94 -24.59
CA PRO A 96 20.54 -11.17 -25.40
C PRO A 96 21.05 -10.93 -26.82
N ILE A 97 20.80 -9.75 -27.39
CA ILE A 97 21.29 -9.40 -28.73
C ILE A 97 22.80 -9.12 -28.66
N TYR A 98 23.22 -8.34 -27.66
CA TYR A 98 24.62 -7.99 -27.42
C TYR A 98 25.50 -9.23 -27.23
N ILE A 99 25.09 -10.16 -26.34
CA ILE A 99 25.86 -11.38 -26.07
C ILE A 99 26.02 -12.24 -27.35
N ARG A 100 24.95 -12.34 -28.16
CA ARG A 100 24.99 -13.07 -29.43
C ARG A 100 25.88 -12.38 -30.46
N GLN A 101 25.83 -11.06 -30.58
CA GLN A 101 26.62 -10.31 -31.56
C GLN A 101 28.12 -10.40 -31.31
N LYS A 102 28.53 -10.46 -30.04
CA LYS A 102 29.94 -10.66 -29.70
C LYS A 102 30.43 -12.10 -29.88
N ASN A 103 29.56 -13.05 -30.21
CA ASN A 103 29.89 -14.49 -30.33
C ASN A 103 30.61 -15.07 -29.09
N ILE A 104 30.32 -14.55 -27.90
CA ILE A 104 30.96 -15.01 -26.65
C ILE A 104 30.37 -16.34 -26.22
N LEU A 105 29.03 -16.40 -26.17
CA LEU A 105 28.26 -17.59 -25.85
C LEU A 105 27.17 -17.74 -26.91
N ASN A 106 27.38 -18.67 -27.85
CA ASN A 106 26.40 -19.03 -28.88
C ASN A 106 25.07 -19.51 -28.28
N SER A 107 25.08 -19.93 -27.02
CA SER A 107 23.92 -20.46 -26.32
C SER A 107 23.97 -20.07 -24.83
N MET A 108 22.79 -19.89 -24.24
CA MET A 108 22.60 -19.51 -22.86
C MET A 108 22.90 -20.68 -21.93
N PRO A 109 23.88 -20.57 -21.02
CA PRO A 109 24.18 -21.63 -20.06
C PRO A 109 23.10 -21.68 -18.97
N VAL A 110 22.58 -22.88 -18.67
CA VAL A 110 21.58 -23.11 -17.63
C VAL A 110 21.90 -24.39 -16.88
N VAL A 111 21.93 -24.32 -15.55
CA VAL A 111 22.07 -25.52 -14.72
C VAL A 111 20.71 -26.14 -14.47
N SER A 112 20.52 -27.36 -14.95
CA SER A 112 19.31 -28.17 -14.73
C SER A 112 19.71 -29.54 -14.19
N LYS A 113 19.06 -29.99 -13.12
CA LYS A 113 19.39 -31.25 -12.41
C LYS A 113 20.88 -31.40 -12.03
N GLY A 114 21.56 -30.28 -11.77
CA GLY A 114 22.97 -30.25 -11.39
C GLY A 114 23.96 -30.34 -12.56
N CYS A 115 23.49 -30.41 -13.80
CA CYS A 115 24.32 -30.42 -15.00
C CYS A 115 24.18 -29.11 -15.78
N LEU A 116 25.29 -28.66 -16.37
CA LEU A 116 25.30 -27.53 -17.31
C LEU A 116 24.65 -27.95 -18.63
N ASN A 117 23.64 -27.20 -19.04
CA ASN A 117 22.98 -27.31 -20.33
C ASN A 117 23.07 -25.97 -21.06
N TYR A 118 22.88 -26.00 -22.38
CA TYR A 118 22.89 -24.83 -23.23
C TYR A 118 21.56 -24.72 -23.95
N LEU A 119 20.90 -23.57 -23.81
CA LEU A 119 19.62 -23.26 -24.45
C LEU A 119 19.78 -22.07 -25.39
N ASP A 120 18.83 -21.89 -26.31
CA ASP A 120 18.79 -20.68 -27.12
C ASP A 120 18.55 -19.45 -26.26
N TRP A 121 19.24 -18.35 -26.58
CA TRP A 121 18.99 -17.06 -25.95
C TRP A 121 17.56 -16.60 -26.24
N PRO A 122 16.76 -16.28 -25.22
CA PRO A 122 15.42 -15.76 -25.44
C PRO A 122 15.48 -14.35 -26.05
N ARG A 123 14.41 -13.94 -26.73
CA ARG A 123 14.27 -12.56 -27.25
C ARG A 123 14.23 -11.50 -26.15
N VAL A 124 13.80 -11.90 -24.95
CA VAL A 124 13.67 -11.04 -23.78
C VAL A 124 14.18 -11.80 -22.57
N ILE A 125 15.11 -11.21 -21.81
CA ILE A 125 15.54 -11.70 -20.51
C ILE A 125 15.58 -10.55 -19.52
N LYS A 126 14.84 -10.67 -18.41
CA LYS A 126 14.92 -9.66 -17.34
C LYS A 126 16.23 -9.80 -16.58
N ALA A 127 16.73 -8.72 -16.00
CA ALA A 127 17.93 -8.71 -15.15
C ALA A 127 17.83 -9.75 -14.03
N GLU A 128 16.69 -9.85 -13.34
CA GLU A 128 16.46 -10.85 -12.29
C GLU A 128 16.64 -12.31 -12.79
N GLN A 129 16.15 -12.59 -14.01
CA GLN A 129 16.30 -13.91 -14.64
C GLN A 129 17.75 -14.17 -15.02
N PHE A 130 18.43 -13.20 -15.61
CA PHE A 130 19.84 -13.28 -15.95
C PHE A 130 20.70 -13.51 -14.70
N MET A 131 20.48 -12.73 -13.64
CA MET A 131 21.18 -12.85 -12.36
C MET A 131 20.90 -14.19 -11.67
N THR A 132 19.69 -14.74 -11.85
CA THR A 132 19.38 -16.09 -11.37
C THR A 132 20.18 -17.17 -12.11
N ILE A 133 20.39 -17.01 -13.41
CA ILE A 133 21.25 -17.91 -14.20
C ILE A 133 22.69 -17.84 -13.67
N VAL A 134 23.24 -16.63 -13.55
CA VAL A 134 24.59 -16.40 -13.00
C VAL A 134 24.73 -17.05 -11.63
N ALA A 135 23.78 -16.83 -10.71
CA ALA A 135 23.81 -17.42 -9.37
C ALA A 135 23.76 -18.96 -9.35
N ASN A 136 23.21 -19.59 -10.40
CA ASN A 136 23.12 -21.05 -10.48
C ASN A 136 24.41 -21.69 -11.03
N LEU A 137 25.36 -20.91 -11.55
CA LEU A 137 26.61 -21.36 -12.14
C LEU A 137 27.76 -21.48 -11.13
N GLU A 138 27.46 -21.67 -9.84
CA GLU A 138 28.46 -21.74 -8.74
C GLU A 138 29.60 -22.76 -8.97
N LYS A 139 29.33 -23.83 -9.75
CA LYS A 139 30.32 -24.88 -10.09
C LYS A 139 31.05 -24.62 -11.41
N TYR A 140 30.70 -23.55 -12.10
CA TYR A 140 31.18 -23.18 -13.43
C TYR A 140 31.65 -21.72 -13.41
N THR A 141 32.60 -21.42 -12.53
CA THR A 141 33.10 -20.08 -12.20
C THR A 141 33.55 -19.30 -13.42
N ASP A 142 34.23 -19.94 -14.39
CA ASP A 142 34.69 -19.26 -15.61
C ASP A 142 33.51 -18.69 -16.42
N ILE A 143 32.43 -19.46 -16.56
CA ILE A 143 31.22 -19.05 -17.27
C ILE A 143 30.47 -17.98 -16.45
N GLN A 144 30.46 -18.12 -15.12
CA GLN A 144 29.84 -17.17 -14.22
C GLN A 144 30.50 -15.79 -14.31
N THR A 145 31.83 -15.73 -14.25
CA THR A 145 32.63 -14.51 -14.37
C THR A 145 32.48 -13.88 -15.75
N GLU A 146 32.48 -14.69 -16.82
CA GLU A 146 32.28 -14.20 -18.18
C GLU A 146 30.91 -13.52 -18.36
N LEU A 147 29.83 -14.15 -17.87
CA LEU A 147 28.49 -13.56 -17.92
C LEU A 147 28.38 -12.27 -17.11
N LEU A 148 29.04 -12.20 -15.95
CA LEU A 148 29.11 -10.97 -15.14
C LEU A 148 29.86 -9.87 -15.89
N ARG A 149 31.01 -10.20 -16.49
CA ARG A 149 31.79 -9.26 -17.29
C ARG A 149 30.96 -8.68 -18.43
N GLU A 150 30.28 -9.53 -19.20
CA GLU A 150 29.44 -9.07 -20.31
C GLU A 150 28.24 -8.24 -19.85
N PHE A 151 27.65 -8.57 -18.70
CA PHE A 151 26.62 -7.71 -18.11
C PHE A 151 27.16 -6.32 -17.78
N PHE A 152 28.33 -6.22 -17.13
CA PHE A 152 28.94 -4.93 -16.80
C PHE A 152 29.43 -4.18 -18.05
N GLU A 153 30.00 -4.86 -19.04
CA GLU A 153 30.39 -4.23 -20.30
C GLU A 153 29.18 -3.70 -21.08
N PHE A 154 28.07 -4.44 -21.09
CA PHE A 154 26.84 -3.99 -21.72
C PHE A 154 26.22 -2.80 -20.98
N THR A 155 26.18 -2.84 -19.65
CA THR A 155 25.51 -1.80 -18.85
C THR A 155 26.36 -0.55 -18.68
N LEU A 156 27.68 -0.70 -18.52
CA LEU A 156 28.67 0.38 -18.39
C LEU A 156 29.44 0.59 -19.71
N SER A 157 28.75 0.44 -20.84
CA SER A 157 29.32 0.48 -22.20
C SER A 157 29.93 1.83 -22.60
N ASP A 158 29.58 2.91 -21.91
CA ASP A 158 30.03 4.28 -22.16
C ASP A 158 31.01 4.72 -21.07
N ASP A 159 32.08 5.41 -21.45
CA ASP A 159 33.05 5.99 -20.52
C ASP A 159 32.38 6.99 -19.55
N ALA A 160 31.29 7.64 -19.97
CA ALA A 160 30.49 8.49 -19.08
C ALA A 160 29.89 7.69 -17.91
N TYR A 161 29.36 6.48 -18.16
CA TYR A 161 28.79 5.62 -17.12
C TYR A 161 29.87 5.10 -16.15
N LEU A 162 31.04 4.76 -16.69
CA LEU A 162 32.19 4.36 -15.87
C LEU A 162 32.73 5.52 -15.03
N SER A 163 32.76 6.73 -15.58
CA SER A 163 33.11 7.93 -14.84
C SER A 163 32.10 8.25 -13.73
N GLN A 164 30.80 7.98 -13.95
CA GLN A 164 29.76 8.13 -12.92
C GLN A 164 29.93 7.11 -11.80
N LEU A 165 30.17 5.84 -12.15
CA LEU A 165 30.47 4.79 -11.16
C LEU A 165 31.68 5.15 -10.32
N TRP A 166 32.75 5.61 -10.98
CA TRP A 166 33.96 6.06 -10.31
C TRP A 166 33.69 7.25 -9.38
N ALA A 167 32.98 8.28 -9.83
CA ALA A 167 32.71 9.47 -9.04
C ALA A 167 31.91 9.13 -7.76
N ILE A 168 30.87 8.30 -7.89
CA ILE A 168 30.06 7.87 -6.74
C ILE A 168 30.91 7.02 -5.78
N GLY A 169 31.69 6.06 -6.31
CA GLY A 169 32.56 5.20 -5.50
C GLY A 169 33.66 5.97 -4.78
N ASN A 170 34.29 6.93 -5.46
CA ASN A 170 35.32 7.79 -4.89
C ASN A 170 34.73 8.66 -3.77
N CYS A 171 33.61 9.33 -4.02
CA CYS A 171 32.92 10.12 -2.99
C CYS A 171 32.47 9.26 -1.81
N TYR A 172 31.98 8.04 -2.06
CA TYR A 172 31.60 7.10 -1.01
C TYR A 172 32.78 6.83 -0.05
N TYR A 173 33.95 6.48 -0.59
CA TYR A 173 35.14 6.21 0.22
C TYR A 173 35.75 7.46 0.85
N SER A 174 35.70 8.62 0.18
CA SER A 174 36.16 9.90 0.74
C SER A 174 35.28 10.39 1.89
N LEU A 175 33.99 10.06 1.90
CA LEU A 175 33.05 10.44 2.97
C LEU A 175 33.00 9.45 4.13
N LYS A 176 33.49 8.22 3.92
CA LYS A 176 33.50 7.16 4.93
C LYS A 176 34.22 7.53 6.24
N PRO A 177 35.39 8.22 6.24
CA PRO A 177 36.03 8.70 7.47
C PRO A 177 35.18 9.65 8.32
N TYR A 178 34.18 10.29 7.70
CA TYR A 178 33.27 11.23 8.37
C TYR A 178 31.93 10.58 8.74
N ASN A 179 31.75 9.27 8.50
CA ASN A 179 30.47 8.55 8.63
C ASN A 179 29.33 9.20 7.82
N LYS A 180 29.65 9.73 6.62
CA LYS A 180 28.69 10.42 5.73
C LYS A 180 28.40 9.66 4.43
N GLU A 181 28.98 8.48 4.23
CA GLU A 181 28.79 7.66 3.03
C GLU A 181 27.32 7.26 2.81
N LYS A 182 26.58 6.94 3.88
CA LYS A 182 25.13 6.68 3.78
C LYS A 182 24.33 7.92 3.39
N SER A 183 24.80 9.12 3.73
CA SER A 183 24.14 10.37 3.33
C SER A 183 24.27 10.60 1.82
N LEU A 184 25.40 10.21 1.22
CA LEU A 184 25.61 10.23 -0.23
C LEU A 184 24.69 9.23 -0.94
N LEU A 185 24.54 8.01 -0.40
CA LEU A 185 23.73 6.96 -1.02
C LEU A 185 22.21 7.14 -0.82
N SER A 186 21.80 7.95 0.17
CA SER A 186 20.39 8.12 0.53
C SER A 186 19.50 8.58 -0.64
N PRO A 187 19.86 9.62 -1.43
CA PRO A 187 19.09 9.99 -2.61
C PRO A 187 18.95 8.86 -3.63
N LEU A 188 20.04 8.11 -3.90
CA LEU A 188 20.05 6.99 -4.84
C LEU A 188 19.08 5.88 -4.41
N VAL A 189 19.13 5.50 -3.13
CA VAL A 189 18.23 4.50 -2.54
C VAL A 189 16.78 4.99 -2.57
N ILE A 190 16.54 6.27 -2.27
CA ILE A 190 15.19 6.86 -2.33
C ILE A 190 14.64 6.80 -3.76
N PHE A 191 15.42 7.15 -4.78
CA PHE A 191 14.97 7.06 -6.17
C PHE A 191 14.63 5.63 -6.59
N LYS A 192 15.46 4.65 -6.19
CA LYS A 192 15.18 3.22 -6.42
C LYS A 192 13.85 2.81 -5.76
N ILE A 193 13.67 3.16 -4.49
CA ILE A 193 12.45 2.81 -3.75
C ILE A 193 11.25 3.53 -4.35
N ARG A 194 11.34 4.82 -4.70
CA ARG A 194 10.25 5.56 -5.36
C ARG A 194 9.87 4.93 -6.69
N GLY A 195 10.82 4.54 -7.52
CA GLY A 195 10.54 3.82 -8.78
C GLY A 195 9.79 2.51 -8.55
N SER A 196 10.14 1.76 -7.49
CA SER A 196 9.46 0.52 -7.14
C SER A 196 8.13 0.72 -6.37
N VAL A 197 8.02 1.76 -5.55
CA VAL A 197 6.82 2.14 -4.79
C VAL A 197 5.79 2.78 -5.71
N THR A 198 6.18 3.45 -6.80
CA THR A 198 5.23 3.88 -7.84
C THR A 198 4.55 2.68 -8.49
N ALA A 199 5.23 1.53 -8.57
CA ALA A 199 4.69 0.28 -9.10
C ALA A 199 3.91 -0.58 -8.07
N SER A 200 4.11 -0.37 -6.76
CA SER A 200 3.46 -1.15 -5.68
C SER A 200 2.61 -0.29 -4.70
N GLY A 201 2.53 1.01 -4.93
CA GLY A 201 2.09 2.00 -3.94
C GLY A 201 0.59 2.06 -3.71
N GLY A 202 -0.23 1.49 -4.59
CA GLY A 202 -1.67 1.38 -4.38
C GLY A 202 -2.07 0.34 -3.34
N HIS A 203 -1.23 -0.68 -3.13
CA HIS A 203 -1.54 -1.75 -2.17
C HIS A 203 -1.47 -1.30 -0.71
N ASN A 204 -0.65 -0.30 -0.38
CA ASN A 204 -0.54 0.19 1.00
C ASN A 204 -1.85 0.86 1.49
N PRO A 205 -2.43 1.81 0.76
CA PRO A 205 -3.75 2.35 1.07
C PRO A 205 -4.88 1.30 1.11
N GLU A 206 -4.83 0.29 0.25
CA GLU A 206 -5.78 -0.83 0.26
C GLU A 206 -5.64 -1.66 1.54
N GLN A 207 -4.42 -2.01 1.94
CA GLN A 207 -4.11 -2.72 3.18
C GLN A 207 -4.59 -1.94 4.40
N LEU A 208 -4.34 -0.64 4.45
CA LEU A 208 -4.81 0.22 5.54
C LEU A 208 -6.34 0.23 5.62
N LEU A 209 -7.03 0.32 4.48
CA LEU A 209 -8.50 0.23 4.45
C LEU A 209 -9.00 -1.13 4.96
N ARG A 210 -8.33 -2.24 4.61
CA ARG A 210 -8.64 -3.57 5.17
C ARG A 210 -8.48 -3.60 6.68
N THR A 211 -7.40 -3.05 7.22
CA THR A 211 -7.21 -2.93 8.68
C THR A 211 -8.33 -2.14 9.34
N MET A 212 -8.75 -1.02 8.75
CA MET A 212 -9.87 -0.23 9.27
C MET A 212 -11.18 -1.02 9.28
N MET A 213 -11.48 -1.76 8.21
CA MET A 213 -12.69 -2.59 8.16
C MET A 213 -12.66 -3.68 9.24
N THR A 214 -11.50 -4.29 9.51
CA THR A 214 -11.32 -5.21 10.64
C THR A 214 -11.57 -4.50 11.98
N ASP A 215 -11.12 -3.26 12.16
CA ASP A 215 -11.42 -2.48 13.37
C ASP A 215 -12.93 -2.25 13.55
N TRP A 216 -13.69 -2.13 12.46
CA TRP A 216 -15.16 -2.04 12.49
C TRP A 216 -15.83 -3.39 12.77
N GLY A 217 -15.04 -4.46 12.88
CA GLY A 217 -15.47 -5.84 13.10
C GLY A 217 -15.97 -6.54 11.84
N MET A 218 -15.62 -6.03 10.66
CA MET A 218 -15.87 -6.72 9.41
C MET A 218 -14.91 -7.90 9.22
N LYS A 219 -15.40 -8.99 8.65
CA LYS A 219 -14.63 -10.20 8.39
C LYS A 219 -13.96 -10.21 7.04
N GLN A 220 -12.65 -10.46 7.06
CA GLN A 220 -11.87 -10.70 5.87
C GLN A 220 -12.35 -11.96 5.14
N GLY A 221 -12.51 -11.88 3.82
CA GLY A 221 -13.03 -12.95 2.96
C GLY A 221 -14.56 -13.10 2.94
N VAL A 222 -15.27 -12.47 3.89
CA VAL A 222 -16.74 -12.51 4.01
C VAL A 222 -17.33 -11.13 3.74
N ASP A 223 -16.96 -10.13 4.53
CA ASP A 223 -17.50 -8.78 4.39
C ASP A 223 -16.65 -7.94 3.42
N PHE A 224 -15.35 -8.22 3.31
CA PHE A 224 -14.47 -7.64 2.29
C PHE A 224 -13.54 -8.69 1.69
N ASN A 225 -13.15 -8.53 0.42
CA ASN A 225 -12.26 -9.44 -0.31
C ASN A 225 -10.79 -9.33 0.15
N ASN A 226 -9.91 -10.24 -0.29
CA ASN A 226 -8.46 -10.17 0.00
C ASN A 226 -7.70 -9.48 -1.13
N ASP A 227 -8.01 -9.92 -2.34
CA ASP A 227 -7.42 -9.46 -3.58
C ASP A 227 -8.51 -8.96 -4.50
N ASP A 228 -8.08 -8.23 -5.53
CA ASP A 228 -8.85 -7.82 -6.69
C ASP A 228 -9.85 -8.89 -7.18
N VAL A 229 -11.16 -8.56 -7.15
CA VAL A 229 -12.24 -9.48 -7.52
C VAL A 229 -12.67 -9.30 -8.96
N VAL A 230 -12.62 -10.40 -9.72
CA VAL A 230 -13.16 -10.48 -11.09
C VAL A 230 -14.68 -10.70 -11.04
N ILE A 231 -15.48 -9.78 -11.60
CA ILE A 231 -16.91 -10.05 -11.80
C ILE A 231 -17.14 -10.73 -13.15
N ASN A 232 -17.48 -12.01 -13.13
CA ASN A 232 -17.96 -12.73 -14.30
C ASN A 232 -19.49 -12.60 -14.41
N THR A 233 -19.98 -11.57 -15.11
CA THR A 233 -21.42 -11.51 -15.45
C THR A 233 -21.74 -12.44 -16.62
N ALA A 234 -22.97 -12.96 -16.68
CA ALA A 234 -23.44 -13.79 -17.80
C ALA A 234 -23.36 -13.06 -19.16
N ALA A 235 -23.40 -11.72 -19.17
CA ALA A 235 -23.16 -10.89 -20.35
C ALA A 235 -21.70 -10.91 -20.83
N ALA A 236 -20.73 -11.03 -19.91
CA ALA A 236 -19.31 -11.23 -20.26
C ALA A 236 -19.06 -12.63 -20.85
N ARG A 237 -19.81 -13.64 -20.42
CA ARG A 237 -19.75 -15.00 -20.98
C ARG A 237 -20.26 -15.08 -22.42
N LYS A 238 -21.38 -14.41 -22.76
CA LYS A 238 -21.94 -14.42 -24.13
C LYS A 238 -21.05 -13.79 -25.21
N LYS A 239 -20.07 -12.95 -24.84
CA LYS A 239 -19.11 -12.34 -25.79
C LYS A 239 -17.74 -13.01 -25.79
N ALA A 240 -17.42 -13.84 -24.79
CA ALA A 240 -16.15 -14.57 -24.73
C ALA A 240 -16.03 -15.69 -25.77
N ASP A 241 -17.15 -16.13 -26.36
CA ASP A 241 -17.18 -17.08 -27.50
C ASP A 241 -16.86 -16.43 -28.85
N SER A 242 -16.77 -15.09 -28.91
CA SER A 242 -16.16 -14.39 -30.04
C SER A 242 -14.67 -14.19 -29.75
N SER A 243 -13.82 -14.38 -30.75
CA SER A 243 -12.34 -14.36 -30.68
C SER A 243 -11.70 -13.06 -30.16
N ASP A 244 -12.48 -12.14 -29.60
CA ASP A 244 -12.04 -10.89 -29.03
C ASP A 244 -11.82 -11.07 -27.52
N ARG A 245 -10.55 -11.16 -27.11
CA ARG A 245 -10.14 -11.32 -25.70
C ARG A 245 -10.47 -10.03 -24.92
N THR A 246 -11.74 -9.82 -24.58
CA THR A 246 -12.14 -8.75 -23.67
C THR A 246 -11.56 -9.01 -22.29
N LYS A 247 -10.65 -8.13 -21.85
CA LYS A 247 -10.04 -8.13 -20.50
C LYS A 247 -11.13 -8.26 -19.43
N VAL A 248 -11.20 -9.40 -18.75
CA VAL A 248 -12.04 -9.58 -17.56
C VAL A 248 -11.50 -8.66 -16.46
N ARG A 249 -12.33 -7.74 -15.95
CA ARG A 249 -11.87 -6.65 -15.07
C ARG A 249 -12.07 -6.98 -13.59
N LYS A 250 -11.16 -6.45 -12.77
CA LYS A 250 -11.12 -6.67 -11.34
C LYS A 250 -11.44 -5.37 -10.57
N TYR A 251 -12.25 -5.49 -9.53
CA TYR A 251 -12.53 -4.42 -8.57
C TYR A 251 -11.68 -4.60 -7.32
N ASP A 252 -11.19 -3.50 -6.75
CA ASP A 252 -10.29 -3.56 -5.60
C ASP A 252 -11.07 -3.93 -4.32
N PHE A 253 -12.32 -3.43 -4.17
CA PHE A 253 -13.25 -3.93 -3.15
C PHE A 253 -14.68 -4.13 -3.63
N ILE A 254 -15.33 -5.16 -3.06
CA ILE A 254 -16.77 -5.37 -3.11
C ILE A 254 -17.26 -5.53 -1.67
N LEU A 255 -18.18 -4.68 -1.24
CA LEU A 255 -18.65 -4.62 0.16
C LEU A 255 -20.20 -4.67 0.24
N PRO A 256 -20.80 -5.56 1.03
CA PRO A 256 -20.18 -6.76 1.55
C PRO A 256 -19.82 -7.76 0.44
N TYR A 257 -18.76 -8.54 0.64
CA TYR A 257 -18.20 -9.40 -0.42
C TYR A 257 -19.01 -10.68 -0.66
N ASN A 258 -19.00 -11.59 0.32
CA ASN A 258 -19.57 -12.94 0.29
C ASN A 258 -20.58 -13.17 1.43
N THR A 259 -21.12 -12.11 2.04
CA THR A 259 -22.20 -12.22 3.01
C THR A 259 -23.44 -12.85 2.34
N VAL A 260 -23.84 -14.02 2.83
CA VAL A 260 -24.86 -14.87 2.21
C VAL A 260 -26.21 -14.14 2.18
N GLY A 261 -26.85 -14.13 1.02
CA GLY A 261 -28.16 -13.52 0.82
C GLY A 261 -28.16 -11.99 0.77
N TRP A 262 -27.00 -11.32 0.85
CA TRP A 262 -26.95 -9.87 0.91
C TRP A 262 -27.00 -9.18 -0.46
N GLN A 263 -27.88 -8.18 -0.56
CA GLN A 263 -27.91 -7.12 -1.57
C GLN A 263 -28.46 -5.85 -0.92
N PRO A 264 -28.08 -4.64 -1.37
CA PRO A 264 -27.17 -4.33 -2.48
C PRO A 264 -25.68 -4.35 -2.07
N LYS A 265 -24.77 -4.29 -3.06
CA LYS A 265 -23.31 -4.23 -2.85
C LYS A 265 -22.74 -2.87 -3.26
N LEU A 266 -21.72 -2.43 -2.53
CA LEU A 266 -20.83 -1.31 -2.85
C LEU A 266 -19.63 -1.82 -3.64
N PHE A 267 -19.29 -1.12 -4.72
CA PHE A 267 -18.07 -1.36 -5.49
C PHE A 267 -17.12 -0.21 -5.24
N VAL A 268 -15.99 -0.50 -4.60
CA VAL A 268 -14.97 0.50 -4.33
C VAL A 268 -13.84 0.35 -5.34
N GLN A 269 -13.53 1.45 -6.01
CA GLN A 269 -12.42 1.54 -6.93
C GLN A 269 -11.36 2.46 -6.32
N CYS A 270 -10.14 1.95 -6.20
CA CYS A 270 -9.00 2.66 -5.67
C CYS A 270 -8.26 3.42 -6.78
N GLN A 271 -7.93 4.68 -6.51
CA GLN A 271 -7.18 5.54 -7.40
C GLN A 271 -6.14 6.33 -6.60
N PHE A 272 -4.87 6.01 -6.82
CA PHE A 272 -3.73 6.64 -6.14
C PHE A 272 -2.75 7.20 -7.15
N TYR A 273 -2.36 8.46 -6.99
CA TYR A 273 -1.36 9.12 -7.83
C TYR A 273 -0.08 9.36 -7.01
N ALA A 274 1.00 8.66 -7.38
CA ALA A 274 2.34 8.94 -6.88
C ALA A 274 2.88 10.22 -7.57
N GLY A 275 3.13 11.26 -6.77
CA GLY A 275 3.27 12.64 -7.24
C GLY A 275 4.47 13.02 -8.12
N ASP A 276 5.40 12.13 -8.47
CA ASP A 276 6.71 12.58 -9.00
C ASP A 276 7.10 12.08 -10.41
N SER A 277 6.26 11.33 -11.13
CA SER A 277 6.66 10.81 -12.46
C SER A 277 5.64 11.01 -13.58
N GLY A 278 4.52 11.70 -13.33
CA GLY A 278 3.41 11.73 -14.28
C GLY A 278 2.83 10.34 -14.60
N SER A 279 3.30 9.29 -13.92
CA SER A 279 2.79 7.93 -14.08
C SER A 279 1.69 7.68 -13.04
N VAL A 280 0.50 7.39 -13.54
CA VAL A 280 -0.67 6.99 -12.76
C VAL A 280 -0.36 5.64 -12.15
N SER A 281 -0.10 5.58 -10.84
CA SER A 281 0.28 4.33 -10.18
C SER A 281 -0.86 3.31 -10.16
N HIS A 282 -2.12 3.75 -10.09
CA HIS A 282 -3.28 2.85 -10.17
C HIS A 282 -4.44 3.47 -10.97
N LYS A 283 -4.59 3.00 -12.22
CA LYS A 283 -5.75 3.04 -13.14
C LYS A 283 -6.26 4.43 -13.62
N ASN A 284 -6.38 4.59 -14.95
CA ASN A 284 -6.93 5.79 -15.62
C ASN A 284 -8.47 5.79 -15.66
N VAL A 285 -9.09 6.99 -15.71
CA VAL A 285 -10.55 7.27 -15.82
C VAL A 285 -11.26 6.48 -16.93
N ASP A 286 -10.60 6.26 -18.07
CA ASP A 286 -11.15 5.50 -19.21
C ASP A 286 -11.46 4.03 -18.86
N GLN A 287 -10.76 3.47 -17.87
CA GLN A 287 -10.99 2.09 -17.43
C GLN A 287 -12.24 1.99 -16.55
N THR A 288 -12.55 3.03 -15.76
CA THR A 288 -13.71 3.09 -14.86
C THR A 288 -15.04 3.15 -15.63
N SER A 289 -15.11 3.91 -16.73
CA SER A 289 -16.32 4.04 -17.55
C SER A 289 -16.74 2.71 -18.24
N SER A 290 -15.76 1.87 -18.59
CA SER A 290 -15.99 0.58 -19.24
C SER A 290 -16.46 -0.54 -18.29
N ALA A 291 -15.98 -0.54 -17.03
CA ALA A 291 -16.32 -1.55 -16.03
C ALA A 291 -17.77 -1.44 -15.57
N ARG A 292 -18.29 -0.21 -15.46
CA ARG A 292 -19.60 0.09 -14.89
C ARG A 292 -20.80 -0.22 -15.80
N ARG A 293 -20.55 -0.53 -17.08
CA ARG A 293 -21.60 -0.90 -18.04
C ARG A 293 -22.29 -2.23 -17.70
N PHE A 294 -21.69 -3.05 -16.85
CA PHE A 294 -22.16 -4.41 -16.53
C PHE A 294 -22.79 -4.55 -15.13
N THR A 295 -22.90 -3.46 -14.37
CA THR A 295 -23.21 -3.45 -12.93
C THR A 295 -24.23 -2.34 -12.61
N VAL A 296 -25.32 -2.28 -13.39
CA VAL A 296 -26.27 -1.15 -13.49
C VAL A 296 -27.07 -0.86 -12.19
N ASN A 297 -27.08 -1.77 -11.21
CA ASN A 297 -27.86 -1.63 -9.96
C ASN A 297 -27.00 -1.57 -8.69
N HIS A 298 -25.72 -1.25 -8.80
CA HIS A 298 -24.82 -1.19 -7.63
C HIS A 298 -24.27 0.22 -7.42
N LEU A 299 -23.93 0.53 -6.16
CA LEU A 299 -23.37 1.83 -5.79
C LEU A 299 -21.86 1.81 -5.97
N PHE A 300 -21.32 2.78 -6.71
CA PHE A 300 -19.89 2.95 -6.90
C PHE A 300 -19.36 4.03 -5.97
N VAL A 301 -18.29 3.69 -5.25
CA VAL A 301 -17.60 4.60 -4.34
C VAL A 301 -16.14 4.69 -4.77
N GLU A 302 -15.63 5.90 -4.99
CA GLU A 302 -14.23 6.09 -5.37
C GLU A 302 -13.36 6.29 -4.12
N TYR A 303 -12.33 5.48 -3.96
CA TYR A 303 -11.31 5.65 -2.92
C TYR A 303 -10.11 6.36 -3.54
N VAL A 304 -9.95 7.64 -3.21
CA VAL A 304 -8.96 8.53 -3.82
C VAL A 304 -8.00 9.07 -2.76
N ASP A 305 -6.69 8.97 -2.98
CA ASP A 305 -5.71 9.54 -2.02
C ASP A 305 -4.32 9.80 -2.66
N GLY A 306 -3.47 10.52 -1.92
CA GLY A 306 -2.06 10.74 -2.22
C GLY A 306 -1.72 12.13 -2.77
N ALA A 307 -0.42 12.47 -2.73
CA ALA A 307 0.11 13.78 -3.12
C ALA A 307 -0.19 14.19 -4.57
N GLY A 308 -0.33 13.23 -5.49
CA GLY A 308 -0.72 13.50 -6.88
C GLY A 308 -2.18 13.94 -7.06
N TYR A 309 -2.97 13.97 -5.97
CA TYR A 309 -4.34 14.48 -5.99
C TYR A 309 -4.43 15.91 -6.52
N PHE A 310 -3.53 16.78 -6.07
CA PHE A 310 -3.51 18.19 -6.45
C PHE A 310 -3.15 18.42 -7.93
N ALA A 311 -2.30 17.57 -8.50
CA ALA A 311 -1.75 17.77 -9.84
C ALA A 311 -2.62 17.14 -10.94
N SER A 312 -3.14 15.93 -10.73
CA SER A 312 -3.81 15.15 -11.78
C SER A 312 -5.20 14.65 -11.39
N LEU A 313 -5.37 14.17 -10.15
CA LEU A 313 -6.61 13.50 -9.75
C LEU A 313 -7.80 14.47 -9.60
N ASN A 314 -7.57 15.76 -9.31
CA ASN A 314 -8.67 16.73 -9.16
C ASN A 314 -9.50 16.91 -10.47
N GLY A 315 -8.86 16.93 -11.63
CA GLY A 315 -9.56 16.98 -12.93
C GLY A 315 -10.29 15.68 -13.25
N ASP A 316 -9.61 14.55 -13.03
CA ASP A 316 -10.14 13.21 -13.26
C ASP A 316 -11.31 12.88 -12.33
N LEU A 317 -11.23 13.27 -11.05
CA LEU A 317 -12.29 13.10 -10.05
C LEU A 317 -13.53 13.92 -10.40
N LYS A 318 -13.38 15.15 -10.90
CA LYS A 318 -14.53 15.92 -11.40
C LYS A 318 -15.26 15.16 -12.51
N THR A 319 -14.51 14.54 -13.42
CA THR A 319 -15.07 13.73 -14.51
C THR A 319 -15.75 12.46 -13.98
N LEU A 320 -15.13 11.78 -13.01
CA LEU A 320 -15.70 10.59 -12.37
C LEU A 320 -16.97 10.90 -11.60
N LEU A 321 -17.00 12.00 -10.83
CA LEU A 321 -18.18 12.43 -10.07
C LEU A 321 -19.34 12.89 -10.97
N GLN A 322 -19.06 13.30 -12.21
CA GLN A 322 -20.10 13.58 -13.21
C GLN A 322 -20.76 12.30 -13.77
N MET A 323 -20.18 11.13 -13.57
CA MET A 323 -20.79 9.87 -14.02
C MET A 323 -22.03 9.56 -13.18
N LYS A 324 -23.18 9.30 -13.83
CA LYS A 324 -24.50 9.09 -13.18
C LYS A 324 -24.54 7.99 -12.11
N ASN A 325 -23.59 7.06 -12.13
CA ASN A 325 -23.51 5.92 -11.20
C ASN A 325 -22.37 6.06 -10.19
N THR A 326 -21.53 7.10 -10.23
CA THR A 326 -20.64 7.41 -9.09
C THR A 326 -21.51 7.97 -7.98
N HIS A 327 -21.58 7.24 -6.87
CA HIS A 327 -22.40 7.66 -5.76
C HIS A 327 -21.67 8.65 -4.87
N SER A 328 -20.43 8.30 -4.49
CA SER A 328 -19.68 9.00 -3.47
C SER A 328 -18.18 8.74 -3.64
N PHE A 329 -17.37 9.39 -2.81
CA PHE A 329 -15.93 9.17 -2.74
C PHE A 329 -15.38 9.52 -1.35
N PHE A 330 -14.23 8.93 -1.02
CA PHE A 330 -13.55 9.15 0.25
C PHE A 330 -12.03 9.06 0.09
N GLN A 331 -11.31 9.68 1.04
CA GLN A 331 -9.87 9.51 1.28
C GLN A 331 -9.65 8.62 2.52
N ILE A 332 -8.43 8.14 2.73
CA ILE A 332 -8.07 7.22 3.80
C ILE A 332 -8.50 7.75 5.18
N LYS A 333 -8.20 9.03 5.45
CA LYS A 333 -8.52 9.69 6.73
C LYS A 333 -10.02 9.84 6.94
N SER A 334 -10.79 9.94 5.86
CA SER A 334 -12.25 10.06 5.90
C SER A 334 -12.99 8.72 5.85
N ALA A 335 -12.30 7.60 5.58
CA ALA A 335 -12.92 6.28 5.45
C ALA A 335 -13.72 5.85 6.69
N PRO A 336 -13.23 6.05 7.94
CA PRO A 336 -13.99 5.79 9.16
C PRO A 336 -15.36 6.45 9.28
N ILE A 337 -15.61 7.52 8.54
CA ILE A 337 -16.86 8.26 8.55
C ILE A 337 -17.61 8.04 7.25
N ARG A 338 -16.97 8.31 6.11
CA ARG A 338 -17.61 8.30 4.79
C ARG A 338 -17.90 6.90 4.29
N LEU A 339 -16.96 5.97 4.35
CA LEU A 339 -17.22 4.60 3.87
C LEU A 339 -18.23 3.89 4.79
N ARG A 340 -18.12 4.08 6.11
CA ARG A 340 -19.11 3.56 7.06
C ARG A 340 -20.52 4.07 6.76
N ARG A 341 -20.69 5.36 6.42
CA ARG A 341 -21.99 5.88 5.96
C ARG A 341 -22.53 5.19 4.72
N GLU A 342 -21.67 4.85 3.76
CA GLU A 342 -22.12 4.11 2.57
C GLU A 342 -22.57 2.68 2.91
N LEU A 343 -21.93 2.02 3.89
CA LEU A 343 -22.38 0.72 4.42
C LEU A 343 -23.73 0.84 5.13
N GLN A 344 -23.87 1.83 6.01
CA GLN A 344 -25.14 2.11 6.71
C GLN A 344 -26.27 2.42 5.74
N ARG A 345 -25.97 3.15 4.65
CA ARG A 345 -26.93 3.50 3.60
C ARG A 345 -27.51 2.28 2.88
N ILE A 346 -26.71 1.24 2.67
CA ILE A 346 -27.19 -0.03 2.11
C ILE A 346 -27.83 -0.95 3.16
N GLY A 347 -27.94 -0.48 4.41
CA GLY A 347 -28.49 -1.22 5.54
C GLY A 347 -27.54 -2.27 6.11
N PHE A 348 -26.26 -2.28 5.72
CA PHE A 348 -25.30 -3.26 6.19
C PHE A 348 -24.77 -2.84 7.57
N LEU A 349 -25.01 -3.69 8.57
CA LEU A 349 -24.64 -3.44 9.96
C LEU A 349 -23.27 -4.08 10.24
N THR A 350 -22.34 -3.33 10.85
CA THR A 350 -21.08 -3.89 11.34
C THR A 350 -21.14 -4.15 12.84
N ASP A 351 -20.23 -4.96 13.36
CA ASP A 351 -20.13 -5.19 14.81
C ASP A 351 -19.99 -3.87 15.56
N LEU A 352 -19.23 -2.90 15.03
CA LEU A 352 -19.03 -1.60 15.69
C LEU A 352 -20.34 -0.85 15.95
N GLU A 353 -21.28 -0.83 15.01
CA GLU A 353 -22.59 -0.20 15.23
C GLU A 353 -23.42 -0.96 16.28
N LEU A 354 -23.35 -2.29 16.27
CA LEU A 354 -24.00 -3.11 17.29
C LEU A 354 -23.41 -2.86 18.69
N GLU A 355 -22.08 -2.78 18.77
CA GLU A 355 -21.35 -2.50 20.01
C GLU A 355 -21.74 -1.13 20.58
N HIS A 356 -21.82 -0.09 19.74
CA HIS A 356 -22.27 1.24 20.16
C HIS A 356 -23.71 1.22 20.67
N ALA A 357 -24.60 0.43 20.04
CA ALA A 357 -25.96 0.25 20.54
C ALA A 357 -25.99 -0.44 21.90
N LEU A 358 -25.19 -1.49 22.12
CA LEU A 358 -25.09 -2.15 23.42
C LEU A 358 -24.53 -1.22 24.50
N LEU A 359 -23.49 -0.43 24.18
CA LEU A 359 -22.92 0.54 25.11
C LEU A 359 -23.91 1.63 25.53
N LYS A 360 -24.80 2.04 24.62
CA LYS A 360 -25.89 2.99 24.90
C LYS A 360 -26.89 2.46 25.94
N PHE A 361 -27.15 1.16 25.95
CA PHE A 361 -28.17 0.54 26.82
C PHE A 361 -27.60 -0.43 27.86
N ASP A 362 -26.36 -0.21 28.32
CA ASP A 362 -25.72 -1.03 29.37
C ASP A 362 -25.78 -2.55 29.09
N GLY A 363 -25.58 -2.92 27.83
CA GLY A 363 -25.57 -4.31 27.39
C GLY A 363 -26.93 -4.96 27.20
N ASP A 364 -28.05 -4.23 27.37
CA ASP A 364 -29.39 -4.77 27.14
C ASP A 364 -29.64 -5.04 25.66
N LYS A 365 -29.65 -6.32 25.27
CA LYS A 365 -29.90 -6.75 23.89
C LYS A 365 -31.25 -6.22 23.37
N THR A 366 -32.29 -6.25 24.18
CA THR A 366 -33.65 -5.92 23.73
C THR A 366 -33.74 -4.45 23.35
N GLN A 367 -33.15 -3.57 24.16
CA GLN A 367 -33.11 -2.14 23.87
C GLN A 367 -32.17 -1.81 22.71
N ALA A 368 -31.02 -2.47 22.62
CA ALA A 368 -30.09 -2.30 21.49
C ALA A 368 -30.74 -2.70 20.15
N VAL A 369 -31.40 -3.86 20.10
CA VAL A 369 -32.14 -4.32 18.91
C VAL A 369 -33.23 -3.34 18.53
N LYS A 370 -34.01 -2.85 19.50
CA LYS A 370 -35.05 -1.85 19.26
C LYS A 370 -34.48 -0.56 18.65
N ALA A 371 -33.39 -0.04 19.20
CA ALA A 371 -32.77 1.18 18.69
C ALA A 371 -32.17 1.00 17.29
N LEU A 372 -31.52 -0.13 17.00
CA LEU A 372 -31.01 -0.43 15.67
C LEU A 372 -32.15 -0.55 14.64
N ALA A 373 -33.28 -1.15 15.02
CA ALA A 373 -34.46 -1.18 14.16
C ALA A 373 -35.00 0.23 13.89
N GLU A 374 -35.03 1.11 14.89
CA GLU A 374 -35.39 2.53 14.74
C GLU A 374 -34.41 3.30 13.84
N TYR A 375 -33.14 2.90 13.78
CA TYR A 375 -32.15 3.44 12.85
C TYR A 375 -32.30 2.93 11.41
N GLY A 376 -33.24 2.01 11.16
CA GLY A 376 -33.56 1.51 9.82
C GLY A 376 -32.94 0.15 9.47
N TYR A 377 -32.28 -0.53 10.41
CA TYR A 377 -31.77 -1.88 10.17
C TYR A 377 -32.88 -2.93 10.24
N THR A 378 -32.77 -3.96 9.39
CA THR A 378 -33.70 -5.08 9.44
C THR A 378 -33.41 -5.99 10.64
N ILE A 379 -34.46 -6.57 11.24
CA ILE A 379 -34.28 -7.50 12.37
C ILE A 379 -33.40 -8.71 11.98
N SER A 380 -33.55 -9.21 10.75
CA SER A 380 -32.72 -10.29 10.23
C SER A 380 -31.24 -9.93 10.18
N GLU A 381 -30.92 -8.69 9.81
CA GLU A 381 -29.54 -8.22 9.78
C GLU A 381 -28.98 -8.04 11.18
N ILE A 382 -29.76 -7.47 12.09
CA ILE A 382 -29.37 -7.29 13.50
C ILE A 382 -29.05 -8.65 14.13
N GLU A 383 -29.91 -9.66 13.95
CA GLU A 383 -29.65 -11.00 14.48
C GLU A 383 -28.45 -11.67 13.79
N ARG A 384 -28.24 -11.49 12.48
CA ARG A 384 -27.05 -12.01 11.78
C ARG A 384 -25.77 -11.48 12.41
N VAL A 385 -25.66 -10.17 12.58
CA VAL A 385 -24.48 -9.52 13.17
C VAL A 385 -24.33 -9.92 14.63
N PHE A 386 -25.43 -9.96 15.38
CA PHE A 386 -25.39 -10.36 16.78
C PHE A 386 -24.87 -11.79 16.97
N THR A 387 -25.39 -12.75 16.21
CA THR A 387 -24.90 -14.14 16.23
C THR A 387 -23.44 -14.20 15.86
N SER A 388 -23.04 -13.53 14.77
CA SER A 388 -21.64 -13.49 14.33
C SER A 388 -20.71 -12.94 15.42
N ALA A 389 -21.03 -11.79 15.98
CA ALA A 389 -20.19 -11.12 16.99
C ALA A 389 -20.07 -11.92 18.30
N VAL A 390 -21.10 -12.70 18.66
CA VAL A 390 -21.03 -13.64 19.80
C VAL A 390 -20.15 -14.84 19.46
N ASP A 391 -20.32 -15.43 18.27
CA ASP A 391 -19.53 -16.59 17.83
C ASP A 391 -18.04 -16.26 17.71
N ASP A 392 -17.70 -15.03 17.32
CA ASP A 392 -16.31 -14.55 17.23
C ASP A 392 -15.72 -14.15 18.58
N GLY A 393 -16.52 -14.11 19.66
CA GLY A 393 -16.09 -13.66 20.98
C GLY A 393 -15.89 -12.15 21.10
N ASN A 394 -16.38 -11.36 20.13
CA ASN A 394 -16.41 -9.90 20.21
C ASN A 394 -17.41 -9.41 21.27
N ILE A 395 -18.53 -10.12 21.38
CA ILE A 395 -19.59 -9.87 22.36
C ILE A 395 -19.74 -11.10 23.27
N LEU A 396 -19.72 -10.86 24.57
CA LEU A 396 -19.77 -11.89 25.62
C LEU A 396 -21.14 -11.84 26.32
N LYS A 397 -21.79 -13.00 26.44
CA LYS A 397 -23.03 -13.11 27.19
C LYS A 397 -22.73 -13.14 28.69
N THR A 398 -23.21 -12.14 29.43
CA THR A 398 -23.04 -12.06 30.89
C THR A 398 -24.26 -12.61 31.62
N GLU A 399 -25.46 -12.29 31.14
CA GLU A 399 -26.73 -12.78 31.70
C GLU A 399 -27.73 -13.10 30.58
N LYS A 400 -28.99 -13.44 30.93
CA LYS A 400 -30.01 -13.84 29.94
C LYS A 400 -30.23 -12.80 28.83
N HIS A 401 -30.17 -11.51 29.19
CA HIS A 401 -30.38 -10.38 28.26
C HIS A 401 -29.28 -9.31 28.32
N LYS A 402 -28.22 -9.54 29.10
CA LYS A 402 -27.07 -8.64 29.19
C LYS A 402 -25.86 -9.21 28.48
N PHE A 403 -25.19 -8.34 27.76
CA PHE A 403 -23.99 -8.63 27.00
C PHE A 403 -22.93 -7.56 27.25
N SER A 404 -21.66 -7.97 27.27
CA SER A 404 -20.51 -7.07 27.37
C SER A 404 -19.61 -7.23 26.17
N LEU A 405 -18.80 -6.22 25.87
CA LEU A 405 -17.78 -6.33 24.83
C LEU A 405 -16.54 -7.02 25.40
N SER A 406 -15.77 -7.71 24.56
CA SER A 406 -14.41 -8.11 24.92
C SER A 406 -13.53 -6.86 25.15
N GLU A 407 -12.40 -7.02 25.85
CA GLU A 407 -11.55 -5.89 26.23
C GLU A 407 -11.03 -5.11 25.02
N THR A 408 -10.56 -5.83 23.99
CA THR A 408 -10.09 -5.22 22.74
C THR A 408 -11.21 -4.48 22.02
N ARG A 409 -12.42 -5.08 21.95
CA ARG A 409 -13.57 -4.43 21.31
C ARG A 409 -14.05 -3.21 22.09
N MET A 410 -14.02 -3.24 23.42
CA MET A 410 -14.33 -2.09 24.28
C MET A 410 -13.42 -0.89 24.00
N GLU A 411 -12.12 -1.12 23.80
CA GLU A 411 -11.17 -0.07 23.44
C GLU A 411 -11.47 0.55 22.08
N MET A 412 -11.66 -0.29 21.05
CA MET A 412 -11.95 0.18 19.69
C MET A 412 -13.30 0.89 19.62
N SER A 413 -14.34 0.31 20.22
CA SER A 413 -15.68 0.92 20.29
C SER A 413 -15.64 2.30 20.92
N ARG A 414 -14.91 2.48 22.02
CA ARG A 414 -14.78 3.79 22.68
C ARG A 414 -14.11 4.83 21.79
N ARG A 415 -13.00 4.48 21.12
CA ARG A 415 -12.28 5.37 20.19
C ARG A 415 -13.16 5.81 19.03
N TYR A 416 -13.82 4.86 18.37
CA TYR A 416 -14.71 5.18 17.26
C TYR A 416 -15.98 5.92 17.72
N LEU A 417 -16.47 5.70 18.94
CA LEU A 417 -17.59 6.46 19.47
C LEU A 417 -17.22 7.93 19.74
N ILE A 418 -15.98 8.20 20.19
CA ILE A 418 -15.45 9.56 20.28
C ILE A 418 -15.45 10.22 18.89
N LEU A 419 -14.93 9.52 17.88
CA LEU A 419 -14.91 10.00 16.49
C LEU A 419 -16.33 10.29 15.98
N ASP A 420 -17.26 9.36 16.17
CA ASP A 420 -18.65 9.49 15.75
C ASP A 420 -19.36 10.63 16.49
N THR A 421 -19.04 10.85 17.77
CA THR A 421 -19.57 11.97 18.57
C THR A 421 -19.14 13.31 17.99
N VAL A 422 -17.88 13.45 17.58
CA VAL A 422 -17.39 14.68 16.93
C VAL A 422 -18.04 14.86 15.55
N ALA A 423 -18.19 13.77 14.78
CA ALA A 423 -18.85 13.79 13.47
C ALA A 423 -20.32 14.22 13.56
N VAL A 424 -21.07 13.71 14.53
CA VAL A 424 -22.51 13.98 14.69
C VAL A 424 -22.78 15.35 15.31
N ASN A 425 -22.00 15.76 16.31
CA ASN A 425 -22.26 16.99 17.08
C ASN A 425 -21.35 18.17 16.69
N GLY A 426 -20.45 17.97 15.73
CA GLY A 426 -19.54 18.99 15.26
C GLY A 426 -20.24 20.13 14.54
N LYS A 427 -19.47 21.18 14.24
CA LYS A 427 -19.92 22.32 13.45
C LYS A 427 -18.76 22.89 12.64
N THR A 428 -19.09 23.67 11.62
CA THR A 428 -18.08 24.42 10.87
C THR A 428 -17.38 25.42 11.79
N VAL A 429 -16.05 25.39 11.78
CA VAL A 429 -15.18 26.23 12.59
C VAL A 429 -14.47 27.23 11.69
N SER A 430 -14.46 28.51 12.08
CA SER A 430 -13.66 29.51 11.38
C SER A 430 -12.17 29.31 11.68
N THR A 431 -11.30 29.47 10.67
CA THR A 431 -9.83 29.34 10.78
C THR A 431 -9.19 30.20 11.89
N GLN A 432 -9.82 31.32 12.27
CA GLN A 432 -9.33 32.22 13.32
C GLN A 432 -9.71 31.80 14.76
N LYS A 433 -10.60 30.79 14.94
CA LYS A 433 -11.12 30.35 16.26
C LYS A 433 -11.02 28.83 16.45
N SER A 434 -10.06 28.20 15.78
CA SER A 434 -9.95 26.74 15.77
C SER A 434 -9.20 26.15 16.96
N SER A 435 -8.54 26.99 17.78
CA SER A 435 -7.84 26.52 18.99
C SER A 435 -8.76 25.81 19.98
N GLY A 436 -8.35 24.61 20.40
CA GLY A 436 -9.07 23.75 21.33
C GLY A 436 -10.18 22.91 20.67
N TYR A 437 -10.22 22.84 19.34
CA TYR A 437 -11.14 21.97 18.61
C TYR A 437 -10.47 20.68 18.17
N VAL A 438 -11.27 19.61 18.22
CA VAL A 438 -11.01 18.35 17.52
C VAL A 438 -11.76 18.40 16.21
N LEU A 439 -11.03 18.45 15.11
CA LEU A 439 -11.58 18.45 13.76
C LEU A 439 -11.67 17.01 13.24
N VAL A 440 -12.65 16.77 12.36
CA VAL A 440 -12.85 15.49 11.66
C VAL A 440 -12.98 15.71 10.16
N PRO A 441 -12.49 14.78 9.33
CA PRO A 441 -12.78 14.77 7.91
C PRO A 441 -14.22 14.31 7.67
N GLY A 442 -14.69 14.47 6.45
CA GLY A 442 -15.99 14.02 5.99
C GLY A 442 -17.00 15.14 5.74
N PHE A 443 -16.79 16.34 6.29
CA PHE A 443 -17.80 17.40 6.41
C PHE A 443 -17.29 18.80 6.02
N GLY A 444 -16.24 18.87 5.21
CA GLY A 444 -15.55 20.12 4.91
C GLY A 444 -14.21 20.28 5.64
N PRO A 445 -13.48 21.36 5.34
CA PRO A 445 -12.10 21.56 5.79
C PRO A 445 -11.95 21.75 7.30
N PHE A 446 -12.87 22.48 7.93
CA PHE A 446 -12.83 22.82 9.33
C PHE A 446 -14.18 22.50 9.95
N TYR A 447 -14.41 21.23 10.25
CA TYR A 447 -15.59 20.76 10.95
C TYR A 447 -15.16 19.99 12.19
N GLY A 448 -15.72 20.35 13.34
CA GLY A 448 -15.29 19.73 14.58
C GLY A 448 -16.04 20.19 15.81
N LEU A 449 -15.58 19.71 16.95
CA LEU A 449 -16.17 19.92 18.27
C LEU A 449 -15.07 20.33 19.25
N LYS A 450 -15.39 21.14 20.27
CA LYS A 450 -14.38 21.51 21.27
C LYS A 450 -14.00 20.26 22.08
N LEU A 451 -12.70 20.09 22.33
CA LEU A 451 -12.17 18.92 23.06
C LEU A 451 -12.88 18.71 24.40
N LYS A 452 -13.13 19.80 25.14
CA LYS A 452 -13.79 19.76 26.45
C LYS A 452 -15.25 19.29 26.44
N ASP A 453 -15.93 19.39 25.29
CA ASP A 453 -17.36 19.06 25.19
C ASP A 453 -17.56 17.56 24.86
N ILE A 454 -16.53 16.91 24.31
CA ILE A 454 -16.58 15.51 23.87
C ILE A 454 -16.90 14.54 25.02
N PRO A 455 -16.22 14.55 26.19
CA PRO A 455 -16.47 13.58 27.25
C PRO A 455 -17.93 13.54 27.69
N ASN A 456 -18.56 14.71 27.83
CA ASN A 456 -19.94 14.84 28.27
C ASN A 456 -20.91 14.27 27.24
N LEU A 457 -20.70 14.55 25.95
CA LEU A 457 -21.56 14.04 24.88
C LEU A 457 -21.46 12.52 24.73
N VAL A 458 -20.25 11.96 24.82
CA VAL A 458 -20.10 10.50 24.79
C VAL A 458 -20.75 9.86 26.01
N ALA A 459 -20.56 10.43 27.21
CA ALA A 459 -21.19 9.96 28.44
C ALA A 459 -22.73 10.06 28.42
N GLN A 460 -23.30 11.02 27.69
CA GLN A 460 -24.74 11.14 27.47
C GLN A 460 -25.24 10.06 26.50
N TYR A 461 -24.48 9.76 25.45
CA TYR A 461 -24.86 8.73 24.48
C TYR A 461 -24.67 7.31 25.03
N ALA A 462 -23.54 7.02 25.68
CA ALA A 462 -23.18 5.73 26.24
C ALA A 462 -22.81 5.87 27.73
N PRO A 463 -23.81 5.82 28.63
CA PRO A 463 -23.58 5.97 30.07
C PRO A 463 -22.59 4.95 30.65
N SER A 464 -22.51 3.75 30.07
CA SER A 464 -21.57 2.67 30.44
C SER A 464 -20.10 3.09 30.34
N LEU A 465 -19.78 4.07 29.47
CA LEU A 465 -18.42 4.57 29.28
C LEU A 465 -18.03 5.71 30.21
N LYS A 466 -18.95 6.22 31.04
CA LYS A 466 -18.69 7.35 31.97
C LYS A 466 -17.40 7.16 32.80
N PRO A 467 -17.12 5.99 33.43
CA PRO A 467 -15.90 5.81 34.20
C PRO A 467 -14.63 5.89 33.34
N ALA A 468 -14.68 5.32 32.13
CA ALA A 468 -13.53 5.28 31.23
C ALA A 468 -13.22 6.66 30.63
N ILE A 469 -14.26 7.42 30.26
CA ILE A 469 -14.14 8.74 29.63
C ILE A 469 -13.91 9.85 30.65
N GLY A 470 -14.38 9.66 31.89
CA GLY A 470 -14.04 10.54 33.02
C GLY A 470 -12.59 10.41 33.48
N ASN A 471 -11.87 9.35 33.08
CA ASN A 471 -10.45 9.22 33.31
C ASN A 471 -9.67 10.03 32.25
N THR A 472 -9.10 11.16 32.68
CA THR A 472 -8.37 12.09 31.80
C THR A 472 -7.26 11.43 31.01
N THR A 473 -6.45 10.56 31.63
CA THR A 473 -5.35 9.88 30.95
C THR A 473 -5.89 9.00 29.83
N ARG A 474 -6.86 8.13 30.14
CA ARG A 474 -7.44 7.21 29.14
C ARG A 474 -8.12 7.95 27.99
N PHE A 475 -8.85 9.02 28.30
CA PHE A 475 -9.49 9.85 27.26
C PHE A 475 -8.45 10.51 26.35
N LEU A 476 -7.36 11.05 26.92
CA LEU A 476 -6.28 11.64 26.13
C LEU A 476 -5.54 10.59 25.29
N ASP A 477 -5.34 9.37 25.80
CA ASP A 477 -4.74 8.27 25.04
C ASP A 477 -5.60 7.90 23.82
N ASP A 478 -6.92 7.92 23.95
CA ASP A 478 -7.83 7.67 22.81
C ASP A 478 -7.78 8.79 21.78
N ILE A 479 -7.70 10.05 22.22
CA ILE A 479 -7.52 11.22 21.34
C ILE A 479 -6.17 11.15 20.63
N GLU A 480 -5.09 10.80 21.34
CA GLU A 480 -3.77 10.63 20.74
C GLU A 480 -3.78 9.50 19.71
N TRP A 481 -4.43 8.38 20.00
CA TRP A 481 -4.59 7.28 19.05
C TRP A 481 -5.31 7.75 17.78
N LEU A 482 -6.47 8.41 17.91
CA LEU A 482 -7.23 8.93 16.77
C LEU A 482 -6.42 9.92 15.93
N SER A 483 -5.62 10.76 16.59
CA SER A 483 -4.73 11.73 15.93
C SER A 483 -3.60 11.03 15.17
N LYS A 484 -2.97 10.02 15.79
CA LYS A 484 -1.92 9.18 15.16
C LYS A 484 -2.44 8.43 13.93
N GLN A 485 -3.69 7.94 13.96
CA GLN A 485 -4.33 7.36 12.78
C GLN A 485 -4.71 8.39 11.71
N GLY A 486 -4.68 9.68 12.05
CA GLY A 486 -5.08 10.77 11.16
C GLY A 486 -6.61 10.93 11.02
N TYR A 487 -7.40 10.30 11.88
CA TYR A 487 -8.87 10.37 11.85
C TYR A 487 -9.38 11.69 12.44
N ILE A 488 -8.57 12.35 13.25
CA ILE A 488 -8.84 13.68 13.79
C ILE A 488 -7.62 14.58 13.60
N MET A 489 -7.85 15.88 13.72
CA MET A 489 -6.80 16.90 13.81
C MET A 489 -7.09 17.80 14.99
N MET A 490 -6.08 18.02 15.83
CA MET A 490 -6.14 18.96 16.93
C MET A 490 -5.78 20.34 16.41
N SER A 491 -6.65 21.33 16.60
CA SER A 491 -6.40 22.72 16.20
C SER A 491 -6.30 23.68 17.37
#